data_AF-A0A3L7P7C8-F1
#
_entry.id   AF-A0A3L7P7C8-F1
#
_cell.length_a   1.000
_cell.length_b   1.000
_cell.length_c   1.000
_cell.angle_alpha   90.00
_cell.angle_beta   90.00
_cell.angle_gamma   90.00
#
_symmetry.space_group_name_H-M   'P 1'
#
loop_
_entity.id
_entity.type
_entity.pdbx_description
1 polymer ?
#
loop_
_entity_poly.entity_id
_entity_poly.type
_entity_poly.pdbx_seq_one_letter_code
_entity_poly.pdbx_strand_id
1 'polypeptide(L)' 'MSKNIFVGSLAWGTTSEGLERAFAQYGVVTSAKVVSDRETGRSKGFGFVEMESGGDEAIRALNGSDL' A
#
# COMPACT_ATOMS: atom_id res chain seq x y z
N MET A 1 14.20 -7.35 -9.00
CA MET A 1 14.25 -7.35 -7.53
C MET A 1 12.87 -6.91 -7.07
N SER A 2 12.03 -7.85 -6.64
CA SER A 2 10.73 -7.49 -6.06
C SER A 2 10.94 -6.81 -4.71
N LYS A 3 10.19 -5.74 -4.45
CA LYS A 3 10.23 -4.98 -3.20
C LYS A 3 8.91 -5.14 -2.46
N ASN A 4 8.99 -5.56 -1.21
CA ASN A 4 7.87 -5.54 -0.30
C ASN A 4 7.87 -4.24 0.50
N ILE A 5 6.80 -3.47 0.30
CA ILE A 5 6.58 -2.15 0.87
C ILE A 5 5.55 -2.31 1.98
N PHE A 6 5.93 -1.88 3.18
CA PHE A 6 5.01 -1.74 4.29
C PHE A 6 4.41 -0.34 4.25
N VAL A 7 3.08 -0.27 4.29
CA VAL A 7 2.36 1.00 4.31
C VAL A 7 1.56 1.07 5.60
N GLY A 8 1.95 1.97 6.48
CA GLY A 8 1.26 2.23 7.76
C GLY A 8 0.50 3.56 7.74
N SER A 9 -0.28 3.81 8.78
CA SER A 9 -1.14 4.97 8.92
C SER A 9 -2.18 5.16 7.80
N LEU A 10 -2.65 4.07 7.19
CA LEU A 10 -3.68 4.12 6.14
C LEU A 10 -5.03 4.61 6.69
N ALA A 11 -5.71 5.47 5.94
CA ALA A 11 -7.06 5.88 6.25
C ALA A 11 -8.03 4.68 6.34
N TRP A 12 -9.09 4.80 7.14
CA TRP A 12 -10.05 3.70 7.34
C TRP A 12 -10.75 3.24 6.06
N GLY A 13 -10.88 4.12 5.07
CA GLY A 13 -11.46 3.81 3.76
C GLY A 13 -10.49 3.20 2.76
N THR A 14 -9.21 3.08 3.11
CA THR A 14 -8.18 2.64 2.17
C THR A 14 -8.29 1.13 1.92
N THR A 15 -8.45 0.76 0.65
CA THR A 15 -8.58 -0.63 0.20
C THR A 15 -7.29 -1.09 -0.49
N SER A 16 -7.12 -2.41 -0.61
CA SER A 16 -6.02 -3.01 -1.38
C SER A 16 -5.99 -2.51 -2.82
N GLU A 17 -7.15 -2.33 -3.44
CA GLU A 17 -7.26 -1.81 -4.80
C GLU A 17 -6.83 -0.34 -4.91
N GLY A 18 -7.13 0.47 -3.88
CA GLY A 18 -6.67 1.85 -3.80
C GLY A 18 -5.14 1.95 -3.68
N LEU A 19 -4.52 1.13 -2.82
CA LEU A 19 -3.06 1.03 -2.77
C LEU A 19 -2.50 0.57 -4.11
N GLU A 20 -3.02 -0.53 -4.66
CA GLU A 20 -2.51 -1.06 -5.92
C GLU A 20 -2.49 0.01 -7.01
N ARG A 21 -3.58 0.77 -7.17
CA ARG A 21 -3.64 1.88 -8.14
C ARG A 21 -2.64 2.99 -7.84
N ALA A 22 -2.52 3.40 -6.57
CA ALA A 22 -1.59 4.45 -6.16
C ALA A 22 -0.12 4.04 -6.36
N PHE A 23 0.22 2.77 -6.17
CA PHE A 23 1.56 2.25 -6.41
C PHE A 23 1.81 1.92 -7.90
N ALA A 24 0.76 1.52 -8.64
CA ALA A 24 0.84 1.20 -10.06
C ALA A 24 1.18 2.40 -10.95
N GLN A 25 0.95 3.63 -10.48
CA GLN A 25 1.36 4.84 -11.21
C GLN A 25 2.89 5.04 -11.25
N TYR A 26 3.62 4.40 -10.33
CA TYR A 26 5.08 4.49 -10.23
C TYR A 26 5.78 3.26 -10.80
N GLY A 27 5.08 2.13 -10.95
CA GLY A 27 5.68 0.89 -11.43
C GLY A 27 4.73 -0.30 -11.47
N VAL A 28 5.30 -1.50 -11.49
CA VAL A 28 4.52 -2.75 -11.61
C VAL A 28 4.26 -3.30 -10.21
N VAL A 29 2.98 -3.29 -9.80
CA VAL A 29 2.54 -3.90 -8.55
C VAL A 29 2.24 -5.38 -8.82
N THR A 30 2.84 -6.25 -8.01
CA THR A 30 2.63 -7.70 -8.05
C THR A 30 1.49 -8.10 -7.13
N SER A 31 1.40 -7.48 -5.95
CA SER A 31 0.33 -7.77 -4.98
C SER A 31 0.11 -6.61 -4.02
N ALA A 32 -1.12 -6.27 -3.70
CA ALA A 32 -1.45 -5.32 -2.64
C ALA A 32 -2.46 -5.91 -1.66
N LYS A 33 -2.20 -5.78 -0.37
CA LYS A 33 -3.05 -6.32 0.69
C LYS A 33 -3.14 -5.38 1.88
N VAL A 34 -4.34 -4.87 2.14
CA VAL A 34 -4.63 -4.08 3.34
C VAL A 34 -5.03 -5.02 4.47
N VAL A 35 -4.46 -4.79 5.65
CA VAL A 35 -4.79 -5.53 6.86
C VAL A 35 -5.77 -4.70 7.68
N SER A 36 -7.02 -5.14 7.65
CA SER A 36 -8.10 -4.59 8.45
C SER A 36 -8.52 -5.54 9.57
N ASP A 37 -8.91 -4.97 10.70
CA ASP A 37 -9.37 -5.73 11.86
C ASP A 37 -10.78 -6.27 11.58
N ARG A 38 -10.91 -7.59 11.54
CA ARG A 38 -12.17 -8.24 11.17
C ARG A 38 -13.20 -8.27 12.31
N GLU A 39 -12.78 -8.08 13.55
CA GLU A 39 -13.66 -8.05 14.72
C GLU A 39 -14.33 -6.69 14.89
N THR A 40 -13.59 -5.61 14.69
CA THR A 40 -14.12 -4.24 14.82
C THR A 40 -14.53 -3.61 13.49
N GLY A 41 -14.17 -4.23 12.37
CA GLY A 41 -14.33 -3.66 11.03
C GLY A 41 -13.44 -2.43 10.78
N ARG A 42 -12.55 -2.09 11.73
CA ARG A 42 -11.64 -0.94 11.60
C ARG A 42 -10.36 -1.39 10.92
N SER A 43 -9.94 -0.68 9.87
CA SER A 43 -8.59 -0.84 9.35
C SER A 43 -7.59 -0.63 10.49
N LYS A 44 -6.65 -1.57 10.69
CA LYS A 44 -5.56 -1.36 11.66
C LYS A 44 -4.60 -0.25 11.21
N GLY A 45 -4.90 0.37 10.07
CA GLY A 45 -4.13 1.45 9.47
C GLY A 45 -2.86 0.92 8.80
N PHE A 46 -2.79 -0.35 8.41
CA PHE A 46 -1.61 -0.86 7.72
C PHE A 46 -1.91 -1.87 6.63
N GLY A 47 -1.01 -1.96 5.67
CA GLY A 47 -1.07 -2.83 4.51
C GLY A 47 0.33 -3.13 3.97
N PHE A 48 0.38 -4.05 3.03
CA PHE A 48 1.59 -4.51 2.36
C PHE A 48 1.38 -4.43 0.85
N VAL A 49 2.38 -3.93 0.14
CA VAL A 49 2.42 -3.88 -1.32
C VAL A 49 3.71 -4.51 -1.80
N GLU A 50 3.59 -5.51 -2.64
CA GLU A 50 4.68 -6.13 -3.37
C GLU A 50 4.77 -5.49 -4.76
N MET A 51 5.92 -4.91 -5.07
CA MET A 51 6.21 -4.31 -6.38
C MET A 51 7.34 -5.04 -7.08
N GLU A 52 7.18 -5.30 -8.37
CA GLU A 52 8.22 -5.89 -9.22
C GLU A 52 9.23 -4.83 -9.69
N SER A 53 8.75 -3.62 -9.98
CA SER A 53 9.52 -2.49 -10.49
C SER A 53 8.95 -1.15 -10.02
N GLY A 54 9.76 -0.10 -9.93
CA GLY A 54 9.32 1.24 -9.51
C GLY A 54 9.06 1.41 -8.01
N GLY A 55 9.40 0.41 -7.19
CA GLY A 55 9.18 0.44 -5.74
C GLY A 55 9.91 1.58 -5.03
N ASP A 56 11.13 1.92 -5.45
CA ASP A 56 11.88 3.03 -4.83
C ASP A 56 11.23 4.41 -5.06
N GLU A 57 10.70 4.66 -6.26
CA GLU A 57 9.97 5.89 -6.56
C GLU A 57 8.63 5.95 -5.82
N ALA A 58 7.89 4.84 -5.81
CA ALA A 58 6.62 4.75 -5.09
C ALA A 58 6.83 4.99 -3.59
N ILE A 59 7.83 4.34 -2.97
CA ILE A 59 8.18 4.60 -1.57
C ILE A 59 8.54 6.07 -1.39
N ARG A 60 9.41 6.65 -2.22
CA ARG A 60 9.81 8.05 -2.03
C ARG A 60 8.66 9.05 -2.20
N ALA A 61 7.71 8.77 -3.07
CA ALA A 61 6.58 9.65 -3.35
C ALA A 61 5.41 9.47 -2.37
N LEU A 62 5.20 8.25 -1.88
CA LEU A 62 4.06 7.90 -1.00
C LEU A 62 4.46 7.84 0.49
N ASN A 63 5.75 7.68 0.81
CA ASN A 63 6.21 7.66 2.20
C ASN A 63 6.15 9.08 2.80
N GLY A 64 5.19 9.29 3.71
CA GLY A 64 4.92 10.59 4.34
C GLY A 64 3.81 11.40 3.67
N SER A 65 3.13 10.84 2.67
CA SER A 65 1.94 11.42 2.04
C SER A 65 0.68 10.90 2.74
N ASP A 66 -0.29 11.78 3.01
CA ASP A 66 -1.61 11.41 3.57
C ASP A 66 -2.40 10.62 2.51
N LEU A 67 -2.75 9.36 2.82
CA LEU A 67 -3.37 8.38 1.92
C LEU A 67 -4.64 7.76 2.52
#